data_AF-A0A7X7KD51-F1
#
_entry.id   AF-A0A7X7KD51-F1
#
_cell.length_a   1.000
_cell.length_b   1.000
_cell.length_c   1.000
_cell.angle_alpha   90.00
_cell.angle_beta   90.00
_cell.angle_gamma   90.00
#
_symmetry.space_group_name_H-M   'P 1'
#
loop_
_entity.id
_entity.type
_entity.pdbx_description
1 polymer ?
#
loop_
_entity_poly.entity_id
_entity_poly.type
_entity_poly.pdbx_seq_one_letter_code
_entity_poly.pdbx_strand_id
1 'polypeptide(L)'
;MNILDRIVATKRAEIARLSVPASAPVTLRASFLEAISRNRPAFIAEIKPKSPSAGPLLAAERLPSVVAAYDRSATAISVLCDETYFGGGYDLLATVASLTDKPLLAKEFIIDRRQIALAAAGGASAVLLIAAILDAD
;
A
#
# COMPACT_ATOMS: atom_id res chain seq x y z
N MET A 1 -11.87 7.57 -21.99
CA MET A 1 -11.52 7.48 -20.55
C MET A 1 -11.19 6.03 -20.24
N ASN A 2 -9.92 5.75 -19.95
CA ASN A 2 -9.44 4.40 -19.62
C ASN A 2 -9.74 4.07 -18.14
N ILE A 3 -9.36 2.87 -17.67
CA ILE A 3 -9.59 2.47 -16.28
C ILE A 3 -8.78 3.31 -15.28
N LEU A 4 -7.57 3.73 -15.64
CA LEU A 4 -6.71 4.57 -14.81
C LEU A 4 -7.35 5.95 -14.59
N ASP A 5 -7.86 6.58 -15.65
CA ASP A 5 -8.57 7.87 -15.58
C ASP A 5 -9.77 7.79 -14.63
N ARG A 6 -10.53 6.68 -14.68
CA ARG A 6 -11.67 6.44 -13.78
C ARG A 6 -11.23 6.31 -12.33
N ILE A 7 -10.16 5.57 -12.07
CA ILE A 7 -9.61 5.41 -10.71
C ILE A 7 -9.18 6.78 -10.16
N VAL A 8 -8.46 7.58 -10.95
CA VAL A 8 -8.01 8.92 -10.54
C VAL A 8 -9.19 9.85 -10.27
N ALA A 9 -10.21 9.84 -11.12
CA ALA A 9 -11.42 10.66 -10.91
C ALA A 9 -12.14 10.30 -9.59
N THR A 10 -12.29 9.01 -9.29
CA THR A 10 -12.82 8.54 -8.01
C THR A 10 -11.94 8.98 -6.84
N LYS A 11 -10.61 8.83 -6.98
CA LYS A 11 -9.65 9.20 -5.94
C LYS A 11 -9.71 10.69 -5.58
N ARG A 12 -9.92 11.58 -6.56
CA ARG A 12 -10.11 13.01 -6.31
C ARG A 12 -11.34 13.28 -5.41
N ALA A 13 -12.44 12.57 -5.62
CA ALA A 13 -13.64 12.69 -4.79
C ALA A 13 -13.42 12.12 -3.36
N GLU A 14 -12.67 11.02 -3.24
CA GLU A 14 -12.28 10.44 -1.94
C GLU A 14 -11.39 11.40 -1.14
N ILE A 15 -10.38 12.00 -1.80
CA ILE A 15 -9.44 12.94 -1.17
C ILE A 15 -10.11 14.22 -0.67
N ALA A 16 -11.16 14.69 -1.33
CA ALA A 16 -11.94 15.83 -0.85
C ALA A 16 -12.59 15.57 0.52
N ARG A 17 -12.78 14.29 0.90
CA ARG A 17 -13.36 13.86 2.17
C ARG A 17 -12.32 13.30 3.14
N LEU A 18 -11.06 13.22 2.72
CA LEU A 18 -9.99 12.59 3.47
C LEU A 18 -9.53 13.49 4.63
N SER A 19 -9.68 12.97 5.84
CA SER A 19 -9.12 13.54 7.06
C SER A 19 -7.79 12.86 7.39
N VAL A 20 -6.81 13.63 7.85
CA VAL A 20 -5.53 13.11 8.34
C VAL A 20 -5.46 13.38 9.84
N PRO A 21 -5.11 12.39 10.68
CA PRO A 21 -4.89 12.60 12.10
C PRO A 21 -3.82 13.69 12.33
N ALA A 22 -4.08 14.63 13.24
CA ALA A 22 -3.16 15.74 13.54
C ALA A 22 -1.79 15.27 14.05
N SER A 23 -1.74 14.09 14.70
CA SER A 23 -0.51 13.40 15.07
C SER A 23 -0.70 11.89 14.92
N ALA A 24 -0.25 11.32 13.82
CA ALA A 24 -0.12 9.87 13.73
C ALA A 24 1.27 9.46 14.26
N PRO A 25 1.36 8.46 15.15
CA PRO A 25 2.64 7.92 15.55
C PRO A 25 3.33 7.34 14.30
N VAL A 26 4.57 7.77 14.06
CA VAL A 26 5.40 7.20 13.01
C VAL A 26 6.03 5.92 13.56
N THR A 27 5.54 4.78 13.11
CA THR A 27 6.19 3.50 13.40
C THR A 27 7.45 3.39 12.55
N LEU A 28 8.62 3.47 13.19
CA LEU A 28 9.89 3.23 12.51
C LEU A 28 9.95 1.76 12.06
N ARG A 29 10.08 1.55 10.75
CA ARG A 29 10.29 0.23 10.13
C ARG A 29 11.62 0.19 9.42
N ALA A 30 12.07 -1.02 9.08
CA ALA A 30 13.25 -1.21 8.27
C ALA A 30 13.18 -0.41 6.96
N SER A 31 14.34 0.11 6.53
CA SER A 31 14.47 0.88 5.30
C SER A 31 14.12 0.02 4.07
N PHE A 32 13.17 0.48 3.27
CA PHE A 32 12.78 -0.19 2.03
C PHE A 32 13.96 -0.24 1.05
N LEU A 33 14.64 0.89 0.85
CA LEU A 33 15.76 1.01 -0.08
C LEU A 33 16.93 0.09 0.32
N GLU A 34 17.26 0.06 1.60
CA GLU A 34 18.34 -0.80 2.11
C GLU A 34 18.01 -2.29 1.90
N ALA A 35 16.78 -2.69 2.22
CA ALA A 35 16.34 -4.07 2.07
C ALA A 35 16.41 -4.54 0.61
N ILE A 36 15.87 -3.76 -0.34
CA ILE A 36 15.88 -4.14 -1.77
C ILE A 36 17.28 -4.07 -2.38
N SER A 37 18.17 -3.25 -1.85
CA SER A 37 19.55 -3.13 -2.36
C SER A 37 20.45 -4.30 -1.94
N ARG A 38 20.22 -4.86 -0.75
CA ARG A 38 21.04 -5.93 -0.17
C ARG A 38 20.67 -7.34 -0.65
N ASN A 39 19.43 -7.56 -1.08
CA ASN A 39 18.93 -8.88 -1.49
C ASN A 39 18.96 -9.04 -3.01
N ARG A 40 19.44 -10.18 -3.53
CA ARG A 40 19.42 -10.49 -4.97
C ARG A 40 19.09 -11.96 -5.26
N PRO A 41 18.01 -12.26 -6.01
CA PRO A 41 16.95 -11.33 -6.41
C PRO A 41 16.19 -10.77 -5.18
N ALA A 42 15.76 -9.50 -5.25
CA ALA A 42 14.85 -8.94 -4.26
C ALA A 42 13.41 -9.18 -4.71
N PHE A 43 12.56 -9.70 -3.81
CA PHE A 43 11.15 -9.94 -4.08
C PHE A 43 10.27 -9.00 -3.27
N ILE A 44 9.32 -8.35 -3.94
CA ILE A 44 8.26 -7.57 -3.31
C ILE A 44 6.95 -8.33 -3.50
N ALA A 45 6.48 -9.00 -2.46
CA ALA A 45 5.24 -9.78 -2.51
C ALA A 45 4.03 -8.86 -2.25
N GLU A 46 2.93 -9.02 -3.00
CA GLU A 46 1.78 -8.11 -2.93
C GLU A 46 0.59 -8.74 -2.20
N ILE A 47 0.11 -8.09 -1.14
CA ILE A 47 -1.18 -8.33 -0.53
C ILE A 47 -2.25 -7.60 -1.33
N LYS A 48 -3.08 -8.37 -2.06
CA LYS A 48 -4.13 -7.85 -2.93
C LYS A 48 -5.47 -8.54 -2.63
N PRO A 49 -6.39 -7.89 -1.91
CA PRO A 49 -7.71 -8.43 -1.57
C PRO A 49 -8.59 -8.72 -2.79
N LYS A 50 -8.66 -7.78 -3.74
CA LYS A 50 -9.37 -7.96 -5.02
C LYS A 50 -8.68 -7.19 -6.16
N SER A 51 -9.10 -7.43 -7.38
CA SER A 51 -8.78 -6.56 -8.52
C SER A 51 -9.98 -6.41 -9.47
N PRO A 52 -10.04 -5.34 -10.29
CA PRO A 52 -11.07 -5.20 -11.31
C PRO A 52 -11.12 -6.35 -12.32
N SER A 53 -9.98 -7.00 -12.59
CA SER A 53 -9.85 -8.07 -13.58
C SER A 53 -10.13 -9.46 -13.04
N ALA A 54 -9.87 -9.71 -11.76
CA ALA A 54 -9.92 -11.06 -11.18
C ALA A 54 -10.95 -11.20 -10.04
N GLY A 55 -11.60 -10.12 -9.62
CA GLY A 55 -12.54 -10.15 -8.50
C GLY A 55 -11.82 -10.38 -7.16
N PRO A 56 -12.50 -10.99 -6.15
CA PRO A 56 -11.92 -11.33 -4.86
C PRO A 56 -10.78 -12.37 -4.97
N LEU A 57 -9.67 -12.12 -4.30
CA LEU A 57 -8.44 -12.93 -4.34
C LEU A 57 -7.97 -13.40 -2.96
N LEU A 58 -8.19 -12.60 -1.92
CA LEU A 58 -7.73 -12.89 -0.55
C LEU A 58 -8.86 -12.65 0.44
N ALA A 59 -9.24 -13.71 1.15
CA ALA A 59 -10.16 -13.64 2.28
C ALA A 59 -9.42 -13.20 3.56
N ALA A 60 -10.09 -12.42 4.41
CA ALA A 60 -9.48 -11.76 5.57
C ALA A 60 -8.84 -12.75 6.56
N GLU A 61 -9.48 -13.89 6.79
CA GLU A 61 -9.02 -14.96 7.66
C GLU A 61 -7.70 -15.60 7.21
N ARG A 62 -7.35 -15.46 5.92
CA ARG A 62 -6.10 -15.98 5.36
C ARG A 62 -4.94 -14.98 5.51
N LEU A 63 -5.21 -13.71 5.79
CA LEU A 63 -4.21 -12.65 5.82
C LEU A 63 -2.99 -13.00 6.71
N PRO A 64 -3.15 -13.46 7.98
CA PRO A 64 -2.00 -13.78 8.82
C PRO A 64 -1.11 -14.89 8.22
N SER A 65 -1.73 -15.92 7.65
CA SER A 65 -1.00 -17.03 7.02
C SER A 65 -0.22 -16.60 5.77
N VAL A 66 -0.77 -15.66 4.99
CA VAL A 66 -0.11 -15.14 3.80
C VAL A 66 1.05 -14.23 4.18
N VAL A 67 0.88 -13.34 5.16
CA VAL A 67 1.97 -12.49 5.67
C VAL A 67 3.11 -13.36 6.21
N ALA A 68 2.80 -14.39 7.01
CA ALA A 68 3.80 -15.33 7.51
C ALA A 68 4.54 -16.09 6.40
N ALA A 69 3.86 -16.40 5.28
CA ALA A 69 4.51 -17.02 4.12
C ALA A 69 5.43 -16.03 3.38
N TYR A 70 5.01 -14.77 3.26
CA TYR A 70 5.81 -13.71 2.64
C TYR A 70 7.03 -13.36 3.47
N ASP A 71 6.96 -13.38 4.80
CA ASP A 71 8.11 -13.10 5.66
C ASP A 71 9.31 -14.02 5.42
N ARG A 72 9.03 -15.28 5.04
CA ARG A 72 10.04 -16.30 4.76
C ARG A 72 10.77 -16.11 3.43
N SER A 73 10.20 -15.36 2.49
CA SER A 73 10.66 -15.35 1.09
C SER A 73 10.78 -13.96 0.46
N ALA A 74 10.00 -12.99 0.92
CA ALA A 74 9.97 -11.64 0.39
C ALA A 74 11.00 -10.73 1.09
N THR A 75 11.55 -9.81 0.32
CA THR A 75 12.39 -8.71 0.80
C THR A 75 11.55 -7.59 1.40
N ALA A 76 10.40 -7.31 0.80
CA ALA A 76 9.42 -6.33 1.26
C ALA A 76 8.01 -6.80 0.89
N ILE A 77 6.99 -6.21 1.51
CA ILE A 77 5.59 -6.52 1.23
C ILE A 77 4.90 -5.26 0.69
N SER A 78 4.27 -5.37 -0.47
CA SER A 78 3.40 -4.35 -1.03
C SER A 78 1.97 -4.59 -0.55
N VAL A 79 1.28 -3.55 -0.10
CA VAL A 79 -0.11 -3.63 0.36
C VAL A 79 -0.97 -2.66 -0.43
N LEU A 80 -2.02 -3.16 -1.07
CA LEU A 80 -2.99 -2.30 -1.75
C LEU A 80 -3.72 -1.44 -0.71
N CYS A 81 -3.71 -0.11 -0.92
CA CYS A 81 -4.42 0.83 -0.04
C CYS A 81 -5.71 1.37 -0.67
N ASP A 82 -5.96 1.09 -1.95
CA ASP A 82 -7.19 1.51 -2.63
C ASP A 82 -8.37 0.60 -2.24
N GLU A 83 -9.36 1.18 -1.55
CA GLU A 83 -10.57 0.48 -1.10
C GLU A 83 -11.51 0.15 -2.26
N THR A 84 -11.82 1.15 -3.09
CA THR A 84 -12.89 1.07 -4.09
C THR A 84 -12.65 -0.03 -5.12
N TYR A 85 -11.47 -0.06 -5.75
CA TYR A 85 -11.15 -0.97 -6.85
C TYR A 85 -10.39 -2.21 -6.39
N PHE A 86 -9.55 -2.10 -5.35
CA PHE A 86 -8.67 -3.19 -4.91
C PHE A 86 -9.00 -3.78 -3.53
N GLY A 87 -9.98 -3.20 -2.81
CA GLY A 87 -10.45 -3.72 -1.52
C GLY A 87 -9.38 -3.64 -0.43
N GLY A 88 -8.40 -2.77 -0.65
CA GLY A 88 -7.34 -2.47 0.28
C GLY A 88 -7.81 -1.48 1.35
N GLY A 89 -6.86 -0.73 1.89
CA GLY A 89 -7.12 0.37 2.82
C GLY A 89 -5.89 0.64 3.68
N TYR A 90 -5.85 1.82 4.30
CA TYR A 90 -4.80 2.12 5.29
C TYR A 90 -4.96 1.27 6.57
N ASP A 91 -6.17 0.83 6.90
CA ASP A 91 -6.40 -0.13 7.99
C ASP A 91 -5.84 -1.52 7.68
N LEU A 92 -5.92 -1.95 6.41
CA LEU A 92 -5.27 -3.18 5.95
C LEU A 92 -3.75 -3.04 6.04
N LEU A 93 -3.20 -1.89 5.63
CA LEU A 93 -1.77 -1.60 5.76
C LEU A 93 -1.33 -1.68 7.23
N ALA A 94 -2.07 -1.05 8.15
CA ALA A 94 -1.79 -1.11 9.59
C ALA A 94 -1.90 -2.54 10.15
N THR A 95 -2.88 -3.31 9.69
CA THR A 95 -3.05 -4.73 10.07
C THR A 95 -1.84 -5.54 9.61
N VAL A 96 -1.43 -5.43 8.35
CA VAL A 96 -0.21 -6.09 7.83
C VAL A 96 1.03 -5.63 8.60
N ALA A 97 1.12 -4.34 8.92
CA ALA A 97 2.23 -3.78 9.69
C ALA A 97 2.37 -4.41 11.08
N SER A 98 1.27 -4.81 11.72
CA SER A 98 1.28 -5.51 13.01
C SER A 98 1.68 -7.00 12.92
N LEU A 99 1.74 -7.57 11.72
CA LEU A 99 1.98 -9.00 11.49
C LEU A 99 3.39 -9.31 10.98
N THR A 100 4.19 -8.29 10.65
CA THR A 100 5.54 -8.45 10.07
C THR A 100 6.45 -7.28 10.43
N ASP A 101 7.76 -7.50 10.43
CA ASP A 101 8.79 -6.45 10.54
C ASP A 101 9.38 -6.04 9.17
N LYS A 102 8.96 -6.68 8.07
CA LYS A 102 9.46 -6.37 6.71
C LYS A 102 9.10 -4.94 6.31
N PRO A 103 9.93 -4.25 5.51
CA PRO A 103 9.54 -2.98 4.92
C PRO A 103 8.24 -3.11 4.13
N LEU A 104 7.36 -2.13 4.27
CA LEU A 104 6.07 -2.11 3.56
C LEU A 104 6.06 -1.04 2.48
N LEU A 105 5.52 -1.40 1.31
CA LEU A 105 5.18 -0.47 0.24
C LEU A 105 3.66 -0.25 0.27
N ALA A 106 3.23 0.98 0.53
CA ALA A 106 1.84 1.38 0.33
C ALA A 106 1.57 1.56 -1.17
N LYS A 107 0.80 0.63 -1.75
CA LYS A 107 0.45 0.62 -3.16
C LYS A 107 -0.90 1.27 -3.38
N GLU A 108 -0.84 2.53 -3.79
CA GLU A 108 -1.98 3.43 -3.97
C GLU A 108 -1.76 4.33 -5.20
N PHE A 109 -2.84 4.87 -5.73
CA PHE A 109 -2.86 5.98 -6.69
C PHE A 109 -2.72 7.29 -5.91
N ILE A 110 -1.48 7.62 -5.55
CA ILE A 110 -1.18 8.83 -4.79
C ILE A 110 -1.28 10.06 -5.70
N ILE A 111 -2.14 11.01 -5.31
CA ILE A 111 -2.33 12.32 -5.95
C ILE A 111 -2.38 13.47 -4.92
N ASP A 112 -2.26 13.18 -3.62
CA ASP A 112 -2.24 14.17 -2.54
C ASP A 112 -1.29 13.75 -1.40
N ARG A 113 -0.59 14.72 -0.80
CA ARG A 113 0.37 14.49 0.29
C ARG A 113 -0.26 13.87 1.54
N ARG A 114 -1.56 14.08 1.77
CA ARG A 114 -2.32 13.44 2.86
C ARG A 114 -2.29 11.92 2.78
N GLN A 115 -2.26 11.35 1.57
CA GLN A 115 -2.12 9.91 1.37
C GLN A 115 -0.75 9.40 1.85
N ILE A 116 0.32 10.19 1.67
CA ILE A 116 1.66 9.84 2.16
C ILE A 116 1.67 9.84 3.70
N ALA A 117 1.03 10.83 4.33
CA ALA A 117 0.91 10.89 5.78
C ALA A 117 0.14 9.68 6.35
N LEU A 118 -0.95 9.27 5.69
CA LEU A 118 -1.72 8.07 6.07
C LEU A 118 -0.94 6.78 5.84
N ALA A 119 -0.19 6.68 4.74
CA ALA A 119 0.69 5.54 4.49
C ALA A 119 1.76 5.42 5.60
N ALA A 120 2.40 6.53 5.96
CA ALA A 120 3.38 6.55 7.05
C ALA A 120 2.75 6.17 8.40
N ALA A 121 1.56 6.70 8.70
CA ALA A 121 0.78 6.35 9.90
C ALA A 121 0.42 4.86 9.95
N GLY A 122 0.09 4.26 8.81
CA GLY A 122 -0.18 2.83 8.67
C GLY A 122 1.07 1.95 8.71
N GLY A 123 2.26 2.53 8.82
CA GLY A 123 3.53 1.79 8.86
C GLY A 123 4.12 1.49 7.48
N ALA A 124 3.90 2.31 6.46
CA ALA A 124 4.64 2.18 5.21
C ALA A 124 6.09 2.64 5.35
N SER A 125 7.03 1.87 4.77
CA SER A 125 8.43 2.29 4.56
C SER A 125 8.62 2.99 3.21
N ALA A 126 7.69 2.79 2.27
CA ALA A 126 7.71 3.37 0.93
C ALA A 126 6.29 3.56 0.38
N VAL A 127 6.16 4.42 -0.63
CA VAL A 127 4.91 4.65 -1.37
C VAL A 127 5.13 4.49 -2.87
N LEU A 128 4.08 4.08 -3.59
CA LEU A 128 4.08 4.07 -5.06
C LEU A 128 3.75 5.47 -5.60
N LEU A 129 4.59 5.98 -6.50
CA LEU A 129 4.31 7.16 -7.32
C LEU A 129 4.19 6.73 -8.77
N ILE A 130 3.11 7.14 -9.44
CA ILE A 130 2.81 6.76 -10.82
C ILE A 130 2.95 7.99 -11.70
N ALA A 131 4.00 8.03 -12.53
CA ALA A 131 4.27 9.18 -13.40
C ALA A 131 3.09 9.53 -14.34
N ALA A 132 2.29 8.55 -14.75
CA ALA A 132 1.15 8.76 -15.63
C ALA A 132 -0.06 9.49 -14.99
N ILE A 133 -0.08 9.68 -13.66
CA ILE A 133 -1.18 10.36 -12.95
C ILE A 133 -0.72 11.57 -12.15
N LEU A 134 0.58 11.84 -12.13
CA LEU A 134 1.18 12.97 -11.43
C LEU A 134 1.47 14.06 -12.44
N ASP A 135 1.11 15.29 -12.09
CA ASP A 135 1.44 16.47 -12.88
C ASP A 135 2.94 16.80 -12.69
N ALA A 136 3.54 17.47 -13.68
CA ALA A 136 4.96 17.81 -13.69
C ALA A 136 5.33 19.02 -12.80
N ASP A 137 4.32 19.64 -12.16
CA ASP A 137 4.43 20.91 -11.42
C ASP A 137 4.32 20.71 -9.90
#